data_AF-A0A4Y3RNL9-F1
#
_entry.id   AF-A0A4Y3RNL9-F1
#
_cell.length_a   1.000
_cell.length_b   1.000
_cell.length_c   1.000
_cell.angle_alpha   90.00
_cell.angle_beta   90.00
_cell.angle_gamma   90.00
#
_symmetry.space_group_name_H-M   'P 1'
#
loop_
_entity.id
_entity.type
_entity.pdbx_description
1 polymer ?
#
loop_
_entity_poly.entity_id
_entity_poly.type
_entity_poly.pdbx_seq_one_letter_code
_entity_poly.pdbx_strand_id
1 'polypeptide(L)'
;MTNPVQHGSDGHIDPAAQEQVPRQRDPEPEGQAPQPVRRDNQLVFSDLTHYPVMAQALDNQWLPTELAEGRQGTNAPRKAPGAVAAASAELRRSLVNSGTLVVNRAFFVNNEALYANFVPQAEPADRNAFAQLLNDRAIVPYLLMERDGTEDFAFAHDVVAGRAWRRLITEESDPGLVRLDWDEEANRAVTDRIGQRFTRQLPGLKWLSPPQLAKDLGIPLDLATSMGSGILQDILHWAGSQDHTANITRNAVYKEFLTRPGTDPHHGLLREGAEIVPTKQLIDLMYNLGLPDASGLVALTPPGSPPRRTLQEDVSPQARAQDPEAIGLLIRNLVADSLHRAVDGPNSYAGLSLADIIALRETGEWNTYVGSLETFLHDSFRGGRIPDPDEFSERAATVARDHARMLRTARRAGRSGEGFAREITTMLVLESGGVALQIASGEEVSLISGTLQMLTAVGGAMTVRLEFWDKAARDRRSGLGHSLTLPTLRLGNLQKDWKTILDVYGGPVVETGRVAPARGGQADQQARHG
;
A
#
# COMPACT_ATOMS: atom_id res chain seq x y z
N MET A 1 11.54 -4.62 -90.65
CA MET A 1 12.61 -4.56 -91.66
C MET A 1 13.94 -4.53 -90.92
N THR A 2 14.87 -5.40 -91.34
CA THR A 2 16.33 -5.35 -91.16
C THR A 2 16.94 -5.36 -89.74
N ASN A 3 17.37 -6.57 -89.33
CA ASN A 3 18.69 -6.88 -88.73
C ASN A 3 19.84 -6.29 -89.60
N PRO A 4 21.16 -6.38 -89.28
CA PRO A 4 21.91 -6.92 -88.10
C PRO A 4 23.18 -6.10 -87.71
N VAL A 5 24.03 -6.66 -86.83
CA VAL A 5 25.51 -6.87 -86.98
C VAL A 5 26.36 -6.48 -85.75
N GLN A 6 27.10 -7.47 -85.25
CA GLN A 6 28.24 -7.42 -84.33
C GLN A 6 29.51 -6.89 -85.02
N HIS A 7 30.41 -6.26 -84.26
CA HIS A 7 31.89 -6.24 -84.33
C HIS A 7 32.35 -5.00 -83.53
N GLY A 8 33.42 -4.97 -82.75
CA GLY A 8 34.50 -5.91 -82.52
C GLY A 8 35.27 -5.48 -81.26
N SER A 9 36.31 -6.25 -81.00
CA SER A 9 37.23 -6.20 -79.87
C SER A 9 38.24 -5.04 -79.93
N ASP A 10 38.95 -4.90 -78.81
CA ASP A 10 40.33 -4.42 -78.64
C ASP A 10 40.51 -3.06 -77.96
N GLY A 11 41.36 -3.07 -76.92
CA GLY A 11 42.03 -1.86 -76.43
C GLY A 11 42.27 -1.81 -74.93
N HIS A 12 43.27 -2.55 -74.45
CA HIS A 12 44.05 -2.22 -73.25
C HIS A 12 44.44 -0.74 -73.22
N ILE A 13 44.17 0.01 -72.13
CA ILE A 13 45.11 0.97 -71.48
C ILE A 13 44.72 1.10 -69.98
N ASP A 14 45.74 1.02 -69.11
CA ASP A 14 45.76 1.31 -67.66
C ASP A 14 45.05 2.62 -67.24
N PRO A 15 44.37 2.64 -66.08
CA PRO A 15 44.15 3.86 -65.32
C PRO A 15 44.96 3.84 -64.02
N ALA A 16 46.11 4.51 -64.05
CA ALA A 16 46.76 5.00 -62.84
C ALA A 16 46.08 6.30 -62.37
N ALA A 17 45.91 6.39 -61.04
CA ALA A 17 45.69 7.59 -60.24
C ALA A 17 44.33 8.31 -60.39
N GLN A 18 43.36 7.92 -59.55
CA GLN A 18 42.39 8.85 -58.98
C GLN A 18 42.66 8.97 -57.47
N GLU A 19 43.02 10.19 -57.06
CA GLU A 19 43.19 10.61 -55.66
C GLU A 19 41.90 10.35 -54.88
N GLN A 20 42.01 9.52 -53.83
CA GLN A 20 40.95 9.34 -52.86
C GLN A 20 40.89 10.56 -51.95
N VAL A 21 39.78 11.30 -52.04
CA VAL A 21 39.38 12.31 -51.06
C VAL A 21 39.25 11.64 -49.69
N PRO A 22 39.90 12.15 -48.62
CA PRO A 22 39.77 11.56 -47.28
C PRO A 22 38.32 11.64 -46.80
N ARG A 23 37.71 10.49 -46.52
CA ARG A 23 36.42 10.40 -45.81
C ARG A 23 36.60 11.03 -44.43
N GLN A 24 35.88 12.12 -44.17
CA GLN A 24 35.68 12.63 -42.82
C GLN A 24 35.10 11.50 -41.97
N ARG A 25 35.79 11.15 -40.88
CA ARG A 25 35.26 10.25 -39.87
C ARG A 25 34.09 10.95 -39.19
N ASP A 26 32.95 10.27 -39.13
CA ASP A 26 31.86 10.66 -38.25
C ASP A 26 32.40 10.79 -36.81
N PRO A 27 31.99 11.82 -36.05
CA PRO A 27 32.41 11.98 -34.67
C PRO A 27 31.95 10.75 -33.86
N GLU A 28 32.89 10.13 -33.14
CA GLU A 28 32.59 9.09 -32.16
C GLU A 28 31.53 9.63 -31.19
N PRO A 29 30.53 8.81 -30.79
CA PRO A 29 29.56 9.23 -29.78
C PRO A 29 30.33 9.60 -28.52
N GLU A 30 30.17 10.84 -28.06
CA GLU A 30 30.70 11.32 -26.80
C GLU A 30 30.37 10.29 -25.73
N GLY A 31 31.40 9.64 -25.19
CA GLY A 31 31.26 8.64 -24.15
C GLY A 31 30.46 9.25 -23.01
N GLN A 32 29.31 8.64 -22.68
CA GLN A 32 28.53 9.00 -21.50
C GLN A 32 29.49 9.13 -20.32
N ALA A 33 29.53 10.32 -19.72
CA ALA A 33 30.37 10.57 -18.56
C ALA A 33 30.11 9.46 -17.53
N PRO A 34 31.16 8.85 -16.94
CA PRO A 34 30.98 7.78 -15.98
C PRO A 34 30.09 8.29 -14.85
N GLN A 35 28.93 7.62 -14.67
CA GLN A 35 28.04 7.98 -13.57
C GLN A 35 28.81 7.84 -12.25
N PRO A 36 28.66 8.80 -11.32
CA PRO A 36 29.33 8.74 -10.04
C PRO A 36 28.97 7.42 -9.34
N VAL A 37 29.98 6.69 -8.88
CA VAL A 37 29.80 5.43 -8.16
C VAL A 37 29.05 5.74 -6.86
N ARG A 38 27.86 5.15 -6.69
CA ARG A 38 27.04 5.26 -5.47
C ARG A 38 27.80 4.65 -4.28
N ARG A 39 27.70 5.27 -3.10
CA ARG A 39 28.24 4.69 -1.86
C ARG A 39 27.41 3.47 -1.43
N ASP A 40 27.99 2.57 -0.65
CA ASP A 40 27.31 1.33 -0.20
C ASP A 40 26.04 1.57 0.65
N ASN A 41 25.93 2.75 1.27
CA ASN A 41 24.76 3.19 2.03
C ASN A 41 23.77 4.06 1.22
N GLN A 42 24.02 4.27 -0.08
CA GLN A 42 23.15 5.01 -1.00
C GLN A 42 22.27 4.07 -1.83
N LEU A 43 21.07 3.82 -1.32
CA LEU A 43 20.11 2.88 -1.89
C LEU A 43 19.12 3.61 -2.81
N VAL A 44 18.67 2.92 -3.86
CA VAL A 44 17.38 3.21 -4.51
C VAL A 44 16.37 2.15 -4.09
N PHE A 45 15.08 2.36 -4.35
CA PHE A 45 14.03 1.42 -3.93
C PHE A 45 14.22 0.00 -4.50
N SER A 46 14.82 -0.16 -5.67
CA SER A 46 15.14 -1.48 -6.23
C SER A 46 16.27 -2.21 -5.51
N ASP A 47 17.05 -1.53 -4.67
CA ASP A 47 18.08 -2.15 -3.83
C ASP A 47 17.48 -2.73 -2.53
N LEU A 48 16.24 -2.37 -2.20
CA LEU A 48 15.54 -2.88 -1.01
C LEU A 48 15.04 -4.29 -1.28
N THR A 49 15.53 -5.23 -0.48
CA THR A 49 15.19 -6.64 -0.51
C THR A 49 14.54 -7.03 0.82
N HIS A 50 13.78 -8.12 0.88
CA HIS A 50 13.07 -8.58 2.08
C HIS A 50 11.79 -7.81 2.38
N TYR A 51 10.83 -7.91 1.46
CA TYR A 51 9.47 -7.40 1.65
C TYR A 51 9.40 -5.96 2.19
N PRO A 52 9.88 -4.97 1.41
CA PRO A 52 9.95 -3.59 1.85
C PRO A 52 8.55 -2.95 1.86
N VAL A 53 8.24 -2.25 2.95
CA VAL A 53 6.93 -1.63 3.18
C VAL A 53 7.07 -0.20 3.66
N MET A 54 5.98 0.56 3.58
CA MET A 54 5.84 1.86 4.22
C MET A 54 4.57 1.90 5.06
N ALA A 55 4.67 2.33 6.32
CA ALA A 55 3.54 2.37 7.24
C ALA A 55 2.90 3.76 7.31
N GLN A 56 1.60 3.83 7.00
CA GLN A 56 0.83 5.08 7.06
C GLN A 56 0.84 5.70 8.47
N ALA A 57 0.85 4.88 9.53
CA ALA A 57 0.83 5.36 10.91
C ALA A 57 2.09 6.09 11.37
N LEU A 58 3.18 6.00 10.60
CA LEU A 58 4.41 6.72 10.91
C LEU A 58 4.42 8.14 10.37
N ASP A 59 3.42 8.51 9.57
CA ASP A 59 3.18 9.90 9.19
C ASP A 59 2.88 10.77 10.43
N ASN A 60 3.47 11.96 10.48
CA ASN A 60 3.37 12.87 11.62
C ASN A 60 1.97 13.51 11.81
N GLN A 61 1.06 13.36 10.85
CA GLN A 61 -0.31 13.84 10.90
C GLN A 61 -1.34 12.71 10.99
N TRP A 62 -0.89 11.45 11.03
CA TRP A 62 -1.78 10.30 11.20
C TRP A 62 -2.38 10.24 12.62
N LEU A 63 -3.67 9.94 12.68
CA LEU A 63 -4.39 9.61 13.91
C LEU A 63 -5.44 8.52 13.60
N PRO A 64 -5.63 7.54 14.49
CA PRO A 64 -6.83 6.70 14.49
C PRO A 64 -8.11 7.55 14.50
N THR A 65 -9.18 7.03 13.91
CA THR A 65 -10.46 7.74 13.77
C THR A 65 -10.96 8.31 15.09
N GLU A 66 -10.95 7.51 16.16
CA GLU A 66 -11.45 7.94 17.48
C GLU A 66 -10.59 9.06 18.08
N LEU A 67 -9.27 9.02 17.87
CA LEU A 67 -8.38 10.08 18.33
C LEU A 67 -8.50 11.35 17.49
N ALA A 68 -8.80 11.21 16.19
CA ALA A 68 -9.05 12.33 15.29
C ALA A 68 -10.37 13.04 15.65
N GLU A 69 -11.43 12.32 16.02
CA GLU A 69 -12.69 12.88 16.52
C GLU A 69 -12.48 13.74 17.76
N GLY A 70 -11.64 13.28 18.70
CA GLY A 70 -11.23 14.05 19.88
C GLY A 70 -10.48 15.37 19.58
N ARG A 71 -10.13 15.65 18.32
CA ARG A 71 -9.47 16.89 17.89
C ARG A 71 -10.42 18.00 17.46
N GLN A 72 -11.71 17.71 17.27
CA GLN A 72 -12.67 18.73 16.81
C GLN A 72 -13.07 19.69 17.93
N GLY A 73 -13.12 19.24 19.19
CA GLY A 73 -13.63 20.01 20.31
C GLY A 73 -12.82 21.27 20.64
N THR A 74 -13.49 22.36 21.03
CA THR A 74 -12.88 23.66 21.35
C THR A 74 -11.70 23.57 22.34
N ASN A 75 -11.84 22.73 23.37
CA ASN A 75 -10.83 22.48 24.41
C ASN A 75 -9.92 21.27 24.13
N ALA A 76 -9.84 20.80 22.88
CA ALA A 76 -8.97 19.69 22.53
C ALA A 76 -7.52 19.99 22.96
N PRO A 77 -6.84 19.06 23.67
CA PRO A 77 -5.48 19.27 24.16
C PRO A 77 -4.51 19.53 23.01
N ARG A 78 -3.33 20.09 23.26
CA ARG A 78 -2.36 20.34 22.15
C ARG A 78 -1.91 19.06 21.46
N LYS A 79 -1.71 17.97 22.21
CA LYS A 79 -1.42 16.62 21.71
C LYS A 79 -2.61 15.71 21.97
N ALA A 80 -2.89 14.79 21.04
CA ALA A 80 -3.93 13.78 21.23
C ALA A 80 -3.47 12.72 22.24
N PRO A 81 -4.16 12.54 23.39
CA PRO A 81 -3.84 11.47 24.32
C PRO A 81 -3.90 10.11 23.62
N GLY A 82 -2.89 9.26 23.82
CA GLY A 82 -2.82 7.94 23.19
C GLY A 82 -2.29 7.91 21.75
N ALA A 83 -2.07 9.05 21.08
CA ALA A 83 -1.54 9.05 19.70
C ALA A 83 -0.14 8.44 19.61
N VAL A 84 0.73 8.75 20.56
CA VAL A 84 2.07 8.15 20.64
C VAL A 84 1.97 6.64 20.82
N ALA A 85 1.07 6.17 21.69
CA ALA A 85 0.87 4.75 21.94
C ALA A 85 0.33 4.03 20.69
N ALA A 86 -0.63 4.63 19.98
CA ALA A 86 -1.16 4.09 18.73
C ALA A 86 -0.08 4.00 17.64
N ALA A 87 0.66 5.07 17.40
CA ALA A 87 1.74 5.07 16.41
C ALA A 87 2.90 4.14 16.81
N SER A 88 3.17 4.01 18.11
CA SER A 88 4.13 3.07 18.69
C SER A 88 3.73 1.61 18.48
N ALA A 89 2.45 1.28 18.63
CA ALA A 89 1.92 -0.05 18.33
C ALA A 89 2.05 -0.37 16.84
N GLU A 90 1.78 0.60 15.97
CA GLU A 90 1.91 0.45 14.51
C GLU A 90 3.37 0.38 14.05
N LEU A 91 4.31 1.08 14.70
CA LEU A 91 5.75 0.89 14.47
C LEU A 91 6.14 -0.57 14.71
N ARG A 92 5.75 -1.12 15.87
CA ARG A 92 6.02 -2.51 16.26
C ARG A 92 5.39 -3.50 15.29
N ARG A 93 4.11 -3.30 14.95
CA ARG A 93 3.39 -4.11 13.95
C ARG A 93 4.10 -4.10 12.61
N SER A 94 4.54 -2.93 12.16
CA SER A 94 5.23 -2.78 10.88
C SER A 94 6.57 -3.51 10.88
N LEU A 95 7.36 -3.39 11.94
CA LEU A 95 8.65 -4.09 12.07
C LEU A 95 8.53 -5.61 12.19
N VAL A 96 7.44 -6.12 12.75
CA VAL A 96 7.18 -7.57 12.80
C VAL A 96 6.73 -8.09 11.42
N ASN A 97 5.95 -7.31 10.69
CA ASN A 97 5.33 -7.71 9.42
C ASN A 97 6.08 -7.24 8.17
N SER A 98 7.33 -6.82 8.31
CA SER A 98 8.21 -6.51 7.18
C SER A 98 9.67 -6.83 7.42
N GLY A 99 10.39 -7.18 6.36
CA GLY A 99 11.84 -7.24 6.42
C GLY A 99 12.46 -5.83 6.37
N THR A 100 11.90 -4.91 5.60
CA THR A 100 12.33 -3.51 5.60
C THR A 100 11.14 -2.57 5.79
N LEU A 101 11.27 -1.63 6.73
CA LEU A 101 10.33 -0.54 6.97
C LEU A 101 10.95 0.77 6.49
N VAL A 102 10.42 1.29 5.38
CA VAL A 102 10.82 2.59 4.85
C VAL A 102 10.05 3.69 5.57
N VAL A 103 10.78 4.70 6.04
CA VAL A 103 10.22 5.83 6.79
C VAL A 103 10.75 7.13 6.21
N ASN A 104 9.87 8.09 5.90
CA ASN A 104 10.32 9.41 5.47
C ASN A 104 11.20 10.04 6.57
N ARG A 105 12.39 10.53 6.20
CA ARG A 105 13.34 11.14 7.14
C ARG A 105 12.69 12.21 8.01
N ALA A 106 11.79 13.00 7.44
CA ALA A 106 11.02 14.02 8.13
C ALA A 106 10.29 13.50 9.38
N PHE A 107 9.84 12.25 9.37
CA PHE A 107 9.04 11.68 10.45
C PHE A 107 9.89 11.26 11.63
N PHE A 108 11.19 10.98 11.45
CA PHE A 108 12.07 10.68 12.58
C PHE A 108 12.14 11.82 13.58
N VAL A 109 11.91 13.08 13.19
CA VAL A 109 11.95 14.23 14.11
C VAL A 109 10.59 14.85 14.40
N ASN A 110 9.54 14.39 13.71
CA ASN A 110 8.19 14.93 13.84
C ASN A 110 7.15 13.89 14.32
N ASN A 111 7.53 12.62 14.46
CA ASN A 111 6.70 11.58 15.03
C ASN A 111 7.33 11.07 16.34
N GLU A 112 6.63 11.30 17.46
CA GLU A 112 7.09 10.92 18.80
C GLU A 112 7.25 9.40 18.97
N ALA A 113 6.48 8.59 18.25
CA ALA A 113 6.66 7.14 18.27
C ALA A 113 8.00 6.70 17.68
N LEU A 114 8.68 7.55 16.89
CA LEU A 114 10.02 7.33 16.37
C LEU A 114 11.08 7.98 17.26
N TYR A 115 11.04 9.30 17.46
CA TYR A 115 12.12 9.98 18.18
C TYR A 115 12.23 9.57 19.65
N ALA A 116 11.15 9.13 20.29
CA ALA A 116 11.20 8.67 21.67
C ALA A 116 12.18 7.49 21.88
N ASN A 117 12.55 6.77 20.82
CA ASN A 117 13.48 5.65 20.89
C ASN A 117 14.95 6.07 20.82
N PHE A 118 15.30 7.32 20.49
CA PHE A 118 16.70 7.74 20.34
C PHE A 118 17.04 9.13 20.90
N VAL A 119 16.06 9.86 21.43
CA VAL A 119 16.34 11.08 22.19
C VAL A 119 17.18 10.78 23.44
N PRO A 120 17.87 11.77 24.04
CA PRO A 120 18.75 11.53 25.19
C PRO A 120 18.08 10.89 26.41
N GLN A 121 16.76 11.01 26.53
CA GLN A 121 15.94 10.44 27.61
C GLN A 121 15.45 9.02 27.29
N ALA A 122 15.70 8.49 26.08
CA ALA A 122 15.34 7.14 25.72
C ALA A 122 16.11 6.13 26.57
N GLU A 123 15.46 5.02 26.91
CA GLU A 123 16.10 3.92 27.61
C GLU A 123 17.29 3.39 26.78
N PRO A 124 18.47 3.13 27.37
CA PRO A 124 19.65 2.72 26.61
C PRO A 124 19.43 1.47 25.76
N ALA A 125 18.62 0.52 26.25
CA ALA A 125 18.26 -0.68 25.50
C ALA A 125 17.46 -0.39 24.24
N ASP A 126 16.46 0.50 24.32
CA ASP A 126 15.64 0.88 23.16
C ASP A 126 16.44 1.69 22.15
N ARG A 127 17.35 2.56 22.62
CA ARG A 127 18.26 3.32 21.77
C ARG A 127 19.21 2.42 20.98
N ASN A 128 19.84 1.46 21.66
CA ASN A 128 20.72 0.50 21.02
C ASN A 128 19.95 -0.38 20.02
N ALA A 129 18.74 -0.82 20.39
CA ALA A 129 17.88 -1.58 19.49
C ALA A 129 17.48 -0.76 18.25
N PHE A 130 17.13 0.52 18.42
CA PHE A 130 16.78 1.39 17.30
C PHE A 130 17.98 1.62 16.36
N ALA A 131 19.17 1.85 16.91
CA ALA A 131 20.41 1.95 16.13
C ALA A 131 20.71 0.66 15.37
N GLN A 132 20.53 -0.50 16.01
CA GLN A 132 20.69 -1.79 15.35
C GLN A 132 19.67 -1.98 14.21
N LEU A 133 18.39 -1.64 14.40
CA LEU A 133 17.38 -1.72 13.35
C LEU A 133 17.72 -0.85 12.12
N LEU A 134 18.40 0.28 12.33
CA LEU A 134 18.92 1.14 11.25
C LEU A 134 20.10 0.48 10.53
N ASN A 135 21.06 -0.06 11.28
CA ASN A 135 22.26 -0.72 10.73
C ASN A 135 21.89 -1.99 9.94
N ASP A 136 20.94 -2.77 10.46
CA ASP A 136 20.44 -4.00 9.84
C ASP A 136 19.49 -3.72 8.65
N ARG A 137 19.24 -2.45 8.32
CA ARG A 137 18.30 -2.00 7.27
C ARG A 137 16.86 -2.53 7.48
N ALA A 138 16.52 -2.86 8.73
CA ALA A 138 15.15 -3.14 9.15
C ALA A 138 14.32 -1.86 9.14
N ILE A 139 14.93 -0.73 9.47
CA ILE A 139 14.40 0.62 9.25
C ILE A 139 15.30 1.33 8.24
N VAL A 140 14.72 1.85 7.16
CA VAL A 140 15.45 2.57 6.12
C VAL A 140 14.87 3.98 5.95
N PRO A 141 15.64 5.04 6.26
CA PRO A 141 15.21 6.41 6.01
C PRO A 141 15.12 6.73 4.52
N TYR A 142 13.97 7.27 4.10
CA TYR A 142 13.75 7.83 2.77
C TYR A 142 14.07 9.33 2.76
N LEU A 143 14.97 9.73 1.87
CA LEU A 143 15.31 11.13 1.59
C LEU A 143 14.48 11.61 0.39
N LEU A 144 13.72 12.69 0.57
CA LEU A 144 12.84 13.24 -0.47
C LEU A 144 13.66 14.04 -1.49
N MET A 145 14.33 15.08 -1.00
CA MET A 145 15.22 15.95 -1.80
C MET A 145 16.60 16.09 -1.16
N GLU A 146 16.79 15.55 0.05
CA GLU A 146 18.05 15.61 0.77
C GLU A 146 19.10 14.67 0.15
N ARG A 147 20.36 15.11 0.17
CA ARG A 147 21.55 14.39 -0.28
C ARG A 147 22.15 13.49 0.79
N ASP A 148 21.89 13.80 2.06
CA ASP A 148 22.30 12.95 3.17
C ASP A 148 21.33 13.04 4.35
N GLY A 149 21.48 12.10 5.29
CA GLY A 149 20.59 12.02 6.45
C GLY A 149 20.76 13.17 7.45
N THR A 150 21.89 13.89 7.41
CA THR A 150 22.27 14.92 8.38
C THR A 150 21.79 16.31 8.02
N GLU A 151 21.35 16.51 6.76
CA GLU A 151 20.81 17.78 6.28
C GLU A 151 19.77 18.38 7.21
N ASP A 152 19.74 19.71 7.29
CA ASP A 152 18.83 20.38 8.20
C ASP A 152 17.36 20.15 7.83
N PHE A 153 16.53 20.03 8.86
CA PHE A 153 15.09 19.91 8.71
C PHE A 153 14.49 21.31 8.62
N ALA A 154 14.07 21.72 7.42
CA ALA A 154 13.36 22.99 7.22
C ALA A 154 12.08 23.13 8.08
N PHE A 155 11.55 22.02 8.58
CA PHE A 155 10.27 21.92 9.29
C PHE A 155 10.37 21.16 10.62
N ALA A 156 11.56 20.95 11.19
CA ALA A 156 11.67 20.29 12.49
C ALA A 156 11.06 21.18 13.58
N HIS A 157 10.03 20.67 14.24
CA HIS A 157 9.38 21.37 15.35
C HIS A 157 10.12 21.15 16.69
N ASP A 158 10.95 20.11 16.79
CA ASP A 158 11.73 19.77 17.97
C ASP A 158 13.24 19.76 17.67
N VAL A 159 13.94 20.79 18.16
CA VAL A 159 15.39 20.95 18.02
C VAL A 159 16.16 19.85 18.74
N VAL A 160 15.62 19.30 19.84
CA VAL A 160 16.22 18.18 20.57
C VAL A 160 16.14 16.92 19.71
N ALA A 161 14.99 16.63 19.12
CA ALA A 161 14.82 15.49 18.21
C ALA A 161 15.76 15.60 17.00
N GLY A 162 15.85 16.78 16.37
CA GLY A 162 16.77 17.00 15.25
C GLY A 162 18.24 16.79 15.62
N ARG A 163 18.67 17.25 16.79
CA ARG A 163 20.04 17.04 17.27
C ARG A 163 20.31 15.57 17.62
N ALA A 164 19.33 14.90 18.24
CA ALA A 164 19.40 13.48 18.56
C ALA A 164 19.48 12.61 17.30
N TRP A 165 18.71 12.95 16.26
CA TRP A 165 18.77 12.30 14.96
C TRP A 165 20.16 12.42 14.34
N ARG A 166 20.73 13.64 14.25
CA ARG A 166 22.07 13.82 13.70
C ARG A 166 23.10 12.97 14.45
N ARG A 167 23.08 13.04 15.78
CA ARG A 167 23.96 12.21 16.62
C ARG A 167 23.81 10.72 16.32
N LEU A 168 22.58 10.21 16.26
CA LEU A 168 22.29 8.80 15.99
C LEU A 168 22.96 8.34 14.69
N ILE A 169 22.81 9.10 13.60
CA ILE A 169 23.31 8.69 12.27
C ILE A 169 24.78 9.04 12.02
N THR A 170 25.43 9.83 12.89
CA THR A 170 26.87 10.16 12.75
C THR A 170 27.75 9.42 13.75
N GLU A 171 27.22 9.05 14.92
CA GLU A 171 28.01 8.50 16.02
C GLU A 171 27.60 7.07 16.41
N GLU A 172 26.37 6.65 16.11
CA GLU A 172 25.79 5.42 16.70
C GLU A 172 25.26 4.42 15.67
N SER A 173 25.07 4.85 14.42
CA SER A 173 24.58 4.01 13.33
C SER A 173 25.15 4.48 11.98
N ASP A 174 25.15 3.56 11.01
CA ASP A 174 25.44 3.82 9.60
C ASP A 174 24.27 3.27 8.75
N PRO A 175 23.12 3.97 8.76
CA PRO A 175 21.93 3.49 8.07
C PRO A 175 22.11 3.49 6.56
N GLY A 176 21.52 2.49 5.89
CA GLY A 176 21.20 2.63 4.47
C GLY A 176 20.16 3.73 4.27
N LEU A 177 20.41 4.66 3.35
CA LEU A 177 19.50 5.76 3.01
C LEU A 177 18.93 5.50 1.62
N VAL A 178 17.61 5.63 1.45
CA VAL A 178 16.96 5.40 0.16
C VAL A 178 16.49 6.70 -0.47
N ARG A 179 16.73 6.83 -1.79
CA ARG A 179 16.14 7.87 -2.66
C ARG A 179 15.38 7.24 -3.81
N LEU A 180 14.55 8.03 -4.49
CA LEU A 180 13.96 7.61 -5.77
C LEU A 180 15.05 7.54 -6.84
N ASP A 181 15.94 8.52 -6.84
CA ASP A 181 17.16 8.54 -7.61
C ASP A 181 18.24 9.33 -6.85
N TRP A 182 19.51 9.00 -7.07
CA TRP A 182 20.64 9.77 -6.53
C TRP A 182 21.09 10.89 -7.49
N ASP A 183 20.65 10.84 -8.75
CA ASP A 183 20.67 12.00 -9.64
C ASP A 183 19.57 13.01 -9.25
N GLU A 184 19.95 14.27 -9.07
CA GLU A 184 19.04 15.30 -8.55
C GLU A 184 17.90 15.65 -9.51
N GLU A 185 18.14 15.62 -10.81
CA GLU A 185 17.13 15.96 -11.82
C GLU A 185 16.13 14.81 -11.96
N ALA A 186 16.63 13.57 -12.07
CA ALA A 186 15.79 12.37 -12.08
C ALA A 186 14.95 12.26 -10.79
N ASN A 187 15.56 12.47 -9.62
CA ASN A 187 14.86 12.42 -8.34
C ASN A 187 13.77 13.49 -8.24
N ARG A 188 14.05 14.73 -8.67
CA ARG A 188 13.06 15.80 -8.73
C ARG A 188 11.91 15.43 -9.66
N ALA A 189 12.20 14.94 -10.85
CA ALA A 189 11.19 14.54 -11.83
C ALA A 189 10.26 13.44 -11.28
N VAL A 190 10.79 12.43 -10.56
CA VAL A 190 9.96 11.38 -9.94
C VAL A 190 9.16 11.95 -8.77
N THR A 191 9.76 12.77 -7.93
CA THR A 191 9.10 13.42 -6.78
C THR A 191 7.94 14.31 -7.22
N ASP A 192 8.14 15.10 -8.29
CA ASP A 192 7.11 15.93 -8.88
C ASP A 192 5.96 15.09 -9.44
N ARG A 193 6.24 13.94 -10.08
CA ARG A 193 5.19 13.01 -10.53
C ARG A 193 4.36 12.46 -9.36
N ILE A 194 4.98 12.16 -8.22
CA ILE A 194 4.26 11.72 -7.00
C ILE A 194 3.35 12.84 -6.49
N GLY A 195 3.85 14.08 -6.40
CA GLY A 195 3.04 15.24 -6.01
C GLY A 195 1.88 15.52 -6.97
N GLN A 196 2.12 15.38 -8.28
CA GLN A 196 1.08 15.53 -9.29
C GLN A 196 0.04 14.42 -9.21
N ARG A 197 0.41 13.19 -8.83
CA ARG A 197 -0.55 12.10 -8.61
C ARG A 197 -1.58 12.47 -7.56
N PHE A 198 -1.15 12.96 -6.38
CA PHE A 198 -2.06 13.43 -5.33
C PHE A 198 -3.00 14.54 -5.85
N THR A 199 -2.43 15.52 -6.56
CA THR A 199 -3.17 16.63 -7.16
C THR A 199 -4.26 16.14 -8.13
N ARG A 200 -3.92 15.19 -9.01
CA ARG A 200 -4.85 14.63 -10.02
C ARG A 200 -5.91 13.71 -9.42
N GLN A 201 -5.67 13.13 -8.25
CA GLN A 201 -6.64 12.26 -7.57
C GLN A 201 -7.69 13.02 -6.78
N LEU A 202 -7.42 14.25 -6.32
CA LEU A 202 -8.36 15.06 -5.53
C LEU A 202 -9.75 15.20 -6.20
N PRO A 203 -9.86 15.56 -7.50
CA PRO A 203 -11.15 15.57 -8.21
C PRO A 203 -11.92 14.25 -8.18
N GLY A 204 -11.19 13.12 -8.13
CA GLY A 204 -11.76 11.77 -8.13
C GLY A 204 -12.59 11.47 -6.89
N LEU A 205 -12.30 12.11 -5.75
CA LEU A 205 -13.00 11.87 -4.49
C LEU A 205 -14.50 12.15 -4.58
N LYS A 206 -14.91 13.08 -5.44
CA LYS A 206 -16.32 13.42 -5.67
C LYS A 206 -17.15 12.26 -6.24
N TRP A 207 -16.49 11.33 -6.94
CA TRP A 207 -17.12 10.25 -7.69
C TRP A 207 -17.11 8.91 -6.96
N LEU A 208 -16.61 8.88 -5.72
CA LEU A 208 -16.68 7.70 -4.85
C LEU A 208 -18.14 7.30 -4.61
N SER A 209 -18.41 6.00 -4.66
CA SER A 209 -19.73 5.42 -4.36
C SER A 209 -20.06 5.61 -2.88
N PRO A 210 -21.14 6.36 -2.52
CA PRO A 210 -21.51 6.57 -1.12
C PRO A 210 -21.78 5.29 -0.32
N PRO A 211 -22.46 4.25 -0.87
CA PRO A 211 -22.61 2.97 -0.16
C PRO A 211 -21.30 2.30 0.22
N GLN A 212 -20.32 2.29 -0.70
CA GLN A 212 -19.01 1.69 -0.42
C GLN A 212 -18.21 2.55 0.57
N LEU A 213 -18.30 3.87 0.43
CA LEU A 213 -17.66 4.83 1.32
C LEU A 213 -18.18 4.71 2.75
N ALA A 214 -19.50 4.62 2.92
CA ALA A 214 -20.16 4.39 4.21
C ALA A 214 -19.65 3.12 4.88
N LYS A 215 -19.59 2.02 4.12
CA LYS A 215 -19.10 0.73 4.60
C LYS A 215 -17.64 0.79 5.04
N ASP A 216 -16.77 1.40 4.24
CA ASP A 216 -15.31 1.36 4.48
C ASP A 216 -14.83 2.38 5.51
N LEU A 217 -15.53 3.52 5.65
CA LEU A 217 -15.27 4.50 6.70
C LEU A 217 -16.01 4.18 8.01
N GLY A 218 -16.94 3.22 8.00
CA GLY A 218 -17.77 2.90 9.17
C GLY A 218 -18.74 4.02 9.54
N ILE A 219 -19.26 4.76 8.56
CA ILE A 219 -20.15 5.91 8.76
C ILE A 219 -21.56 5.66 8.20
N PRO A 220 -22.59 6.40 8.64
CA PRO A 220 -23.93 6.31 8.06
C PRO A 220 -23.96 6.63 6.56
N LEU A 221 -24.84 5.95 5.82
CA LEU A 221 -25.01 6.19 4.37
C LEU A 221 -25.40 7.63 4.06
N ASP A 222 -26.24 8.24 4.91
CA ASP A 222 -26.67 9.62 4.73
C ASP A 222 -25.48 10.59 4.85
N LEU A 223 -24.54 10.32 5.76
CA LEU A 223 -23.32 11.11 5.92
C LEU A 223 -22.38 10.92 4.72
N ALA A 224 -22.20 9.69 4.24
CA ALA A 224 -21.40 9.44 3.03
C ALA A 224 -22.00 10.13 1.79
N THR A 225 -23.34 10.19 1.72
CA THR A 225 -24.05 10.89 0.65
C THR A 225 -23.89 12.40 0.77
N SER A 226 -24.03 12.96 1.99
CA SER A 226 -23.86 14.38 2.23
C SER A 226 -22.43 14.84 1.92
N MET A 227 -21.41 14.07 2.31
CA MET A 227 -20.01 14.31 1.97
C MET A 227 -19.82 14.48 0.46
N GLY A 228 -20.50 13.62 -0.33
CA GLY A 228 -20.44 13.65 -1.79
C GLY A 228 -21.04 14.91 -2.41
N SER A 229 -22.08 15.51 -1.80
CA SER A 229 -22.68 16.78 -2.24
C SER A 229 -22.09 18.03 -1.55
N GLY A 230 -21.34 17.83 -0.46
CA GLY A 230 -20.74 18.86 0.37
C GLY A 230 -19.23 18.89 0.21
N ILE A 231 -18.49 18.55 1.27
CA ILE A 231 -17.04 18.77 1.34
C ILE A 231 -16.24 18.17 0.17
N LEU A 232 -16.64 17.02 -0.39
CA LEU A 232 -15.94 16.40 -1.52
C LEU A 232 -16.19 17.15 -2.84
N GLN A 233 -17.37 17.77 -3.00
CA GLN A 233 -17.66 18.68 -4.11
C GLN A 233 -16.86 19.97 -3.96
N ASP A 234 -16.70 20.49 -2.75
CA ASP A 234 -15.92 21.70 -2.50
C ASP A 234 -14.43 21.48 -2.77
N ILE A 235 -13.89 20.32 -2.37
CA ILE A 235 -12.51 19.92 -2.72
C ILE A 235 -12.31 19.85 -4.23
N LEU A 236 -13.27 19.27 -4.98
CA LEU A 236 -13.22 19.24 -6.45
C LEU A 236 -13.13 20.65 -7.04
N HIS A 237 -14.02 21.56 -6.63
CA HIS A 237 -14.02 22.93 -7.15
C HIS A 237 -12.73 23.68 -6.80
N TRP A 238 -12.29 23.59 -5.53
CA TRP A 238 -11.08 24.25 -5.08
C TRP A 238 -9.84 23.70 -5.78
N ALA A 239 -9.72 22.38 -5.95
CA ALA A 239 -8.61 21.77 -6.69
C ALA A 239 -8.62 22.23 -8.16
N GLY A 240 -9.80 22.35 -8.76
CA GLY A 240 -9.96 22.87 -10.12
C GLY A 240 -9.62 24.35 -10.28
N SER A 241 -9.65 25.14 -9.20
CA SER A 241 -9.25 26.56 -9.22
C SER A 241 -7.78 26.81 -8.87
N GLN A 242 -7.02 25.78 -8.49
CA GLN A 242 -5.58 25.91 -8.24
C GLN A 242 -4.79 25.99 -9.55
N ASP A 243 -3.58 26.55 -9.49
CA ASP A 243 -2.63 26.51 -10.60
C ASP A 243 -2.31 25.06 -11.00
N HIS A 244 -2.69 24.67 -12.22
CA HIS A 244 -2.51 23.32 -12.76
C HIS A 244 -1.04 22.91 -12.92
N THR A 245 -0.11 23.87 -12.85
CA THR A 245 1.33 23.61 -12.92
C THR A 245 1.97 23.38 -11.54
N ALA A 246 1.26 23.73 -10.45
CA ALA A 246 1.74 23.57 -9.09
C ALA A 246 1.17 22.30 -8.43
N ASN A 247 1.98 21.66 -7.60
CA ASN A 247 1.53 20.52 -6.79
C ASN A 247 0.68 21.00 -5.62
N ILE A 248 -0.55 20.50 -5.53
CA ILE A 248 -1.38 20.65 -4.32
C ILE A 248 -0.79 19.77 -3.22
N THR A 249 -0.49 20.36 -2.07
CA THR A 249 0.00 19.61 -0.90
C THR A 249 -1.14 19.17 0.01
N ARG A 250 -0.95 18.08 0.77
CA ARG A 250 -1.88 17.67 1.83
C ARG A 250 -2.15 18.81 2.82
N ASN A 251 -1.11 19.55 3.22
CA ASN A 251 -1.24 20.68 4.13
C ASN A 251 -2.12 21.81 3.57
N ALA A 252 -2.11 22.03 2.25
CA ALA A 252 -3.00 23.00 1.61
C ALA A 252 -4.47 22.55 1.72
N VAL A 253 -4.77 21.29 1.41
CA VAL A 253 -6.12 20.71 1.57
C VAL A 253 -6.57 20.81 3.04
N TYR A 254 -5.69 20.47 3.97
CA TYR A 254 -5.97 20.56 5.40
C TYR A 254 -6.31 21.98 5.82
N LYS A 255 -5.47 22.94 5.48
CA LYS A 255 -5.69 24.35 5.84
C LYS A 255 -7.02 24.87 5.31
N GLU A 256 -7.36 24.49 4.08
CA GLU A 256 -8.59 24.93 3.42
C GLU A 256 -9.85 24.29 4.01
N PHE A 257 -9.82 22.99 4.32
CA PHE A 257 -11.05 22.24 4.61
C PHE A 257 -11.13 21.63 6.02
N LEU A 258 -10.02 21.23 6.63
CA LEU A 258 -10.01 20.32 7.77
C LEU A 258 -9.48 20.95 9.06
N THR A 259 -8.50 21.84 8.95
CA THR A 259 -7.81 22.48 10.07
C THR A 259 -8.66 23.60 10.64
N ARG A 260 -8.71 23.70 11.97
CA ARG A 260 -9.39 24.79 12.67
C ARG A 260 -8.84 26.16 12.20
N PRO A 261 -9.70 27.13 11.86
CA PRO A 261 -9.24 28.47 11.47
C PRO A 261 -8.30 29.09 12.50
N GLY A 262 -7.24 29.76 12.03
CA GLY A 262 -6.22 30.37 12.88
C GLY A 262 -5.21 29.39 13.50
N THR A 263 -5.23 28.12 13.12
CA THR A 263 -4.25 27.11 13.54
C THR A 263 -3.54 26.48 12.35
N ASP A 264 -2.33 25.97 12.58
CA ASP A 264 -1.59 25.22 11.56
C ASP A 264 -1.94 23.73 11.54
N PRO A 265 -1.91 23.08 10.34
CA PRO A 265 -2.16 21.64 10.21
C PRO A 265 -1.35 20.74 11.15
N HIS A 266 -0.10 21.12 11.48
CA HIS A 266 0.77 20.32 12.35
C HIS A 266 0.31 20.29 13.82
N HIS A 267 -0.56 21.20 14.26
CA HIS A 267 -1.19 21.12 15.58
C HIS A 267 -2.28 20.02 15.65
N GLY A 268 -2.70 19.49 14.50
CA GLY A 268 -3.73 18.46 14.41
C GLY A 268 -5.06 18.87 15.02
N LEU A 269 -5.38 20.17 15.07
CA LEU A 269 -6.66 20.71 15.55
C LEU A 269 -7.63 20.79 14.37
N LEU A 270 -8.74 20.07 14.47
CA LEU A 270 -9.69 19.93 13.38
C LEU A 270 -10.87 20.90 13.54
N ARG A 271 -11.52 21.21 12.41
CA ARG A 271 -12.83 21.89 12.39
C ARG A 271 -13.89 20.99 13.01
N GLU A 272 -14.97 21.60 13.47
CA GLU A 272 -16.17 20.89 13.88
C GLU A 272 -16.97 20.48 12.65
N GLY A 273 -17.50 19.25 12.66
CA GLY A 273 -18.41 18.75 11.64
C GLY A 273 -18.30 17.24 11.46
N ALA A 274 -19.44 16.60 11.21
CA ALA A 274 -19.51 15.15 11.03
C ALA A 274 -18.66 14.66 9.83
N GLU A 275 -18.48 15.49 8.81
CA GLU A 275 -17.73 15.15 7.59
C GLU A 275 -16.20 15.31 7.73
N ILE A 276 -15.72 16.01 8.76
CA ILE A 276 -14.32 16.45 8.87
C ILE A 276 -13.36 15.27 9.05
N VAL A 277 -13.61 14.40 10.02
CA VAL A 277 -12.75 13.23 10.29
C VAL A 277 -12.81 12.21 9.16
N PRO A 278 -13.98 11.80 8.65
CA PRO A 278 -14.07 10.94 7.47
C PRO A 278 -13.28 11.48 6.28
N THR A 279 -13.38 12.79 5.99
CA THR A 279 -12.63 13.43 4.90
C THR A 279 -11.12 13.43 5.17
N LYS A 280 -10.70 13.72 6.41
CA LYS A 280 -9.29 13.62 6.82
C LYS A 280 -8.73 12.23 6.55
N GLN A 281 -9.45 11.18 6.94
CA GLN A 281 -9.01 9.80 6.75
C GLN A 281 -8.84 9.44 5.25
N LEU A 282 -9.73 9.95 4.37
CA LEU A 282 -9.58 9.78 2.92
C LEU A 282 -8.34 10.48 2.37
N ILE A 283 -8.13 11.73 2.77
CA ILE A 283 -6.97 12.52 2.32
C ILE A 283 -5.66 11.89 2.81
N ASP A 284 -5.64 11.38 4.04
CA ASP A 284 -4.48 10.67 4.58
C ASP A 284 -4.19 9.39 3.84
N LEU A 285 -5.22 8.57 3.59
CA LEU A 285 -5.06 7.35 2.83
C LEU A 285 -4.49 7.66 1.43
N MET A 286 -5.10 8.60 0.71
CA MET A 286 -4.63 9.01 -0.63
C MET A 286 -3.19 9.52 -0.62
N TYR A 287 -2.82 10.35 0.35
CA TYR A 287 -1.44 10.86 0.47
C TYR A 287 -0.44 9.73 0.74
N ASN A 288 -0.75 8.85 1.70
CA ASN A 288 0.19 7.81 2.15
C ASN A 288 0.38 6.66 1.15
N LEU A 289 -0.51 6.51 0.16
CA LEU A 289 -0.34 5.54 -0.92
C LEU A 289 0.57 6.04 -2.06
N GLY A 290 0.80 7.35 -2.16
CA GLY A 290 1.52 7.95 -3.29
C GLY A 290 2.96 7.45 -3.46
N LEU A 291 3.77 7.52 -2.40
CA LEU A 291 5.15 7.04 -2.45
C LEU A 291 5.24 5.52 -2.61
N PRO A 292 4.52 4.69 -1.83
CA PRO A 292 4.55 3.24 -2.02
C PRO A 292 4.21 2.80 -3.44
N ASP A 293 3.17 3.39 -4.04
CA ASP A 293 2.78 3.08 -5.41
C ASP A 293 3.88 3.43 -6.42
N ALA A 294 4.52 4.59 -6.26
CA ALA A 294 5.57 5.04 -7.17
C ALA A 294 6.90 4.29 -7.02
N SER A 295 7.14 3.68 -5.85
CA SER A 295 8.36 2.95 -5.51
C SER A 295 8.19 1.43 -5.53
N GLY A 296 6.99 0.93 -5.84
CA GLY A 296 6.69 -0.51 -5.88
C GLY A 296 6.54 -1.18 -4.51
N LEU A 297 6.60 -0.41 -3.42
CA LEU A 297 6.45 -0.89 -2.05
C LEU A 297 5.01 -1.29 -1.72
N VAL A 298 4.85 -2.06 -0.65
CA VAL A 298 3.55 -2.29 -0.03
C VAL A 298 3.26 -1.18 0.99
N ALA A 299 2.09 -0.56 0.90
CA ALA A 299 1.61 0.34 1.92
C ALA A 299 0.92 -0.45 3.05
N LEU A 300 1.44 -0.35 4.28
CA LEU A 300 0.77 -0.86 5.47
C LEU A 300 -0.19 0.19 6.01
N THR A 301 -1.48 -0.03 5.80
CA THR A 301 -2.52 0.81 6.39
C THR A 301 -2.98 0.20 7.74
N PRO A 302 -3.06 0.98 8.83
CA PRO A 302 -3.46 0.49 10.13
C PRO A 302 -4.89 -0.06 10.16
N PRO A 303 -5.20 -1.07 10.98
CA PRO A 303 -6.57 -1.55 11.16
C PRO A 303 -7.57 -0.44 11.55
N GLY A 304 -7.13 0.57 12.32
CA GLY A 304 -7.94 1.73 12.73
C GLY A 304 -8.06 2.85 11.69
N SER A 305 -7.46 2.68 10.50
CA SER A 305 -7.63 3.56 9.34
C SER A 305 -8.47 2.89 8.25
N PRO A 306 -9.07 3.64 7.32
CA PRO A 306 -9.80 3.05 6.20
C PRO A 306 -8.89 2.20 5.31
N PRO A 307 -9.39 1.07 4.75
CA PRO A 307 -8.61 0.23 3.85
C PRO A 307 -8.36 0.92 2.51
N ARG A 308 -7.34 0.49 1.75
CA ARG A 308 -6.99 1.07 0.43
C ARG A 308 -8.19 1.14 -0.52
N ARG A 309 -9.04 0.10 -0.49
CA ARG A 309 -10.27 0.02 -1.30
C ARG A 309 -11.25 1.19 -1.09
N THR A 310 -11.14 1.93 0.01
CA THR A 310 -11.97 3.13 0.29
C THR A 310 -11.82 4.18 -0.82
N LEU A 311 -10.63 4.26 -1.44
CA LEU A 311 -10.38 5.17 -2.56
C LEU A 311 -11.00 4.71 -3.88
N GLN A 312 -11.56 3.50 -3.93
CA GLN A 312 -12.27 2.94 -5.08
C GLN A 312 -11.51 3.14 -6.39
N GLU A 313 -10.21 2.83 -6.37
CA GLU A 313 -9.30 3.05 -7.50
C GLU A 313 -9.86 2.37 -8.76
N ASP A 314 -10.24 3.18 -9.74
CA ASP A 314 -10.72 2.66 -11.02
C ASP A 314 -9.53 2.41 -11.96
N VAL A 315 -9.48 1.22 -12.53
CA VAL A 315 -8.67 0.97 -13.72
C VAL A 315 -9.60 1.10 -14.91
N SER A 316 -9.59 2.26 -15.56
CA SER A 316 -10.42 2.45 -16.76
C SER A 316 -10.05 1.40 -17.82
N PRO A 317 -10.99 0.91 -18.66
CA PRO A 317 -10.69 -0.07 -19.71
C PRO A 317 -9.55 0.36 -20.65
N GLN A 318 -9.41 1.68 -20.86
CA GLN A 318 -8.36 2.25 -21.67
C GLN A 318 -7.00 2.21 -20.96
N ALA A 319 -6.95 2.50 -19.66
CA ALA A 319 -5.75 2.33 -18.85
C ALA A 319 -5.33 0.85 -18.78
N ARG A 320 -6.28 -0.09 -18.68
CA ARG A 320 -6.03 -1.54 -18.72
C ARG A 320 -5.37 -1.99 -20.03
N ALA A 321 -5.80 -1.43 -21.15
CA ALA A 321 -5.25 -1.76 -22.46
C ALA A 321 -3.85 -1.17 -22.67
N GLN A 322 -3.55 -0.04 -22.03
CA GLN A 322 -2.26 0.65 -22.13
C GLN A 322 -1.22 0.10 -21.14
N ASP A 323 -1.67 -0.38 -19.98
CA ASP A 323 -0.82 -0.94 -18.93
C ASP A 323 -1.52 -2.13 -18.25
N PRO A 324 -1.40 -3.34 -18.82
CA PRO A 324 -1.96 -4.56 -18.22
C PRO A 324 -1.33 -4.89 -16.86
N GLU A 325 -0.07 -4.51 -16.65
CA GLU A 325 0.66 -4.80 -15.40
C GLU A 325 0.09 -4.01 -14.21
N ALA A 326 -0.38 -2.78 -14.46
CA ALA A 326 -1.01 -1.94 -13.46
C ALA A 326 -2.21 -2.62 -12.75
N ILE A 327 -2.95 -3.49 -13.44
CA ILE A 327 -4.07 -4.23 -12.84
C ILE A 327 -3.54 -5.22 -11.80
N GLY A 328 -2.55 -6.03 -12.17
CA GLY A 328 -1.96 -7.01 -11.26
C GLY A 328 -1.33 -6.34 -10.04
N LEU A 329 -0.66 -5.20 -10.24
CA LEU A 329 -0.09 -4.40 -9.15
C LEU A 329 -1.17 -3.78 -8.24
N LEU A 330 -2.30 -3.34 -8.81
CA LEU A 330 -3.43 -2.88 -8.01
C LEU A 330 -4.02 -4.02 -7.17
N ILE A 331 -4.24 -5.20 -7.78
CA ILE A 331 -4.75 -6.38 -7.06
C ILE A 331 -3.77 -6.81 -5.97
N ARG A 332 -2.47 -6.87 -6.26
CA ARG A 332 -1.41 -7.11 -5.28
C ARG A 332 -1.56 -6.18 -4.08
N ASN A 333 -1.72 -4.89 -4.32
CA ASN A 333 -1.83 -3.89 -3.26
C ASN A 333 -3.11 -4.05 -2.42
N LEU A 334 -4.24 -4.36 -3.05
CA LEU A 334 -5.49 -4.63 -2.35
C LEU A 334 -5.42 -5.91 -1.51
N VAL A 335 -4.78 -6.96 -2.04
CA VAL A 335 -4.53 -8.23 -1.34
C VAL A 335 -3.59 -8.00 -0.16
N ALA A 336 -2.49 -7.28 -0.37
CA ALA A 336 -1.53 -6.96 0.69
C ALA A 336 -2.19 -6.20 1.84
N ASP A 337 -2.96 -5.15 1.54
CA ASP A 337 -3.70 -4.37 2.53
C ASP A 337 -4.63 -5.26 3.37
N SER A 338 -5.37 -6.14 2.70
CA SER A 338 -6.34 -7.01 3.37
C SER A 338 -5.70 -8.12 4.17
N LEU A 339 -4.61 -8.70 3.65
CA LEU A 339 -3.83 -9.73 4.32
C LEU A 339 -3.26 -9.20 5.63
N HIS A 340 -2.59 -8.03 5.60
CA HIS A 340 -2.05 -7.40 6.81
C HIS A 340 -3.11 -7.09 7.84
N ARG A 341 -4.27 -6.56 7.42
CA ARG A 341 -5.41 -6.31 8.32
C ARG A 341 -6.00 -7.57 8.93
N ALA A 342 -5.93 -8.68 8.22
CA ALA A 342 -6.47 -9.95 8.69
C ALA A 342 -5.55 -10.66 9.67
N VAL A 343 -4.24 -10.71 9.37
CA VAL A 343 -3.24 -11.35 10.22
C VAL A 343 -2.96 -10.54 11.49
N ASP A 344 -3.14 -9.22 11.42
CA ASP A 344 -2.92 -8.35 12.56
C ASP A 344 -4.22 -8.00 13.28
N GLY A 345 -4.45 -8.66 14.42
CA GLY A 345 -5.43 -8.16 15.39
C GLY A 345 -4.97 -6.84 16.00
N PRO A 346 -5.89 -5.97 16.46
CA PRO A 346 -5.52 -4.75 17.17
C PRO A 346 -4.62 -5.06 18.37
N ASN A 347 -3.54 -4.28 18.52
CA ASN A 347 -2.55 -4.40 19.60
C ASN A 347 -1.78 -5.72 19.69
N SER A 348 -1.78 -6.56 18.65
CA SER A 348 -1.11 -7.89 18.67
C SER A 348 0.38 -7.83 19.04
N TYR A 349 1.04 -6.70 18.79
CA TYR A 349 2.47 -6.50 19.01
C TYR A 349 2.80 -5.32 19.92
N ALA A 350 1.77 -4.65 20.49
CA ALA A 350 1.96 -3.42 21.26
C ALA A 350 2.84 -3.63 22.51
N GLY A 351 2.84 -4.85 23.07
CA GLY A 351 3.63 -5.22 24.24
C GLY A 351 5.10 -5.58 23.96
N LEU A 352 5.53 -5.66 22.71
CA LEU A 352 6.93 -5.96 22.37
C LEU A 352 7.79 -4.70 22.50
N SER A 353 8.96 -4.81 23.13
CA SER A 353 10.01 -3.80 23.03
C SER A 353 10.73 -3.89 21.67
N LEU A 354 11.54 -2.89 21.32
CA LEU A 354 12.37 -2.98 20.11
C LEU A 354 13.40 -4.11 20.20
N ALA A 355 13.92 -4.38 21.40
CA ALA A 355 14.82 -5.50 21.65
C ALA A 355 14.12 -6.85 21.44
N ASP A 356 12.86 -7.00 21.87
CA ASP A 356 12.08 -8.23 21.62
C ASP A 356 11.85 -8.44 20.12
N ILE A 357 11.66 -7.35 19.36
CA ILE A 357 11.51 -7.40 17.91
C ILE A 357 12.81 -7.86 17.24
N ILE A 358 13.97 -7.35 17.65
CA ILE A 358 15.26 -7.82 17.13
C ILE A 358 15.43 -9.32 17.39
N ALA A 359 15.22 -9.75 18.63
CA ALA A 359 15.31 -11.16 19.00
C ALA A 359 14.33 -12.04 18.21
N LEU A 360 13.11 -11.54 17.94
CA LEU A 360 12.15 -12.24 17.09
C LEU A 360 12.63 -12.36 15.64
N ARG A 361 13.23 -11.30 15.08
CA ARG A 361 13.73 -11.27 13.69
C ARG A 361 14.91 -12.21 13.46
N GLU A 362 15.65 -12.55 14.51
CA GLU A 362 16.70 -13.57 14.49
C GLU A 362 16.15 -15.01 14.46
N THR A 363 14.85 -15.22 14.68
CA THR A 363 14.25 -16.56 14.71
C THR A 363 13.96 -17.11 13.31
N GLY A 364 14.04 -18.44 13.16
CA GLY A 364 13.66 -19.11 11.92
C GLY A 364 12.18 -18.95 11.58
N GLU A 365 11.31 -18.86 12.58
CA GLU A 365 9.86 -18.68 12.39
C GLU A 365 9.53 -17.32 11.77
N TRP A 366 10.19 -16.24 12.23
CA TRP A 366 10.00 -14.93 11.64
C TRP A 366 10.51 -14.88 10.19
N ASN A 367 11.71 -15.41 9.94
CA ASN A 367 12.29 -15.46 8.59
C ASN A 367 11.40 -16.25 7.61
N THR A 368 10.84 -17.38 8.08
CA THR A 368 9.90 -18.18 7.27
C THR A 368 8.64 -17.38 6.94
N TYR A 369 8.08 -16.68 7.93
CA TYR A 369 6.87 -15.87 7.73
C TYR A 369 7.09 -14.72 6.74
N VAL A 370 8.16 -13.93 6.90
CA VAL A 370 8.46 -12.81 6.00
C VAL A 370 8.80 -13.31 4.60
N GLY A 371 9.51 -14.43 4.48
CA GLY A 371 9.75 -15.09 3.20
C GLY A 371 8.44 -15.52 2.51
N SER A 372 7.49 -16.09 3.26
CA SER A 372 6.16 -16.44 2.73
C SER A 372 5.37 -15.20 2.26
N LEU A 373 5.45 -14.08 2.97
CA LEU A 373 4.87 -12.80 2.52
C LEU A 373 5.52 -12.28 1.24
N GLU A 374 6.85 -12.31 1.17
CA GLU A 374 7.63 -11.86 0.01
C GLU A 374 7.29 -12.70 -1.22
N THR A 375 7.36 -14.03 -1.12
CA THR A 375 6.99 -14.92 -2.22
C THR A 375 5.54 -14.74 -2.65
N PHE A 376 4.62 -14.55 -1.71
CA PHE A 376 3.23 -14.33 -2.10
C PHE A 376 3.03 -12.98 -2.80
N LEU A 377 3.43 -11.87 -2.18
CA LEU A 377 3.07 -10.55 -2.67
C LEU A 377 4.02 -10.00 -3.73
N HIS A 378 5.26 -10.45 -3.77
CA HIS A 378 6.22 -10.06 -4.80
C HIS A 378 6.26 -11.08 -5.94
N ASP A 379 6.59 -12.35 -5.67
CA ASP A 379 6.79 -13.34 -6.73
C ASP A 379 5.47 -13.74 -7.40
N SER A 380 4.37 -13.81 -6.63
CA SER A 380 3.06 -14.21 -7.18
C SER A 380 2.43 -13.13 -8.07
N PHE A 381 2.89 -11.89 -7.97
CA PHE A 381 2.42 -10.74 -8.75
C PHE A 381 3.51 -10.11 -9.62
N ARG A 382 4.63 -10.81 -9.82
CA ARG A 382 5.78 -10.31 -10.58
C ARG A 382 5.37 -9.93 -12.01
N GLY A 383 5.79 -8.74 -12.46
CA GLY A 383 5.42 -8.20 -13.76
C GLY A 383 3.92 -7.97 -13.93
N GLY A 384 3.20 -7.71 -12.83
CA GLY A 384 1.76 -7.49 -12.86
C GLY A 384 0.94 -8.74 -13.23
N ARG A 385 1.51 -9.94 -13.11
CA ARG A 385 0.73 -11.18 -13.24
C ARG A 385 -0.29 -11.28 -12.12
N ILE A 386 -1.39 -11.99 -12.39
CA ILE A 386 -2.35 -12.39 -11.35
C ILE A 386 -2.15 -13.90 -11.16
N PRO A 387 -1.89 -14.38 -9.93
CA PRO A 387 -1.77 -15.82 -9.68
C PRO A 387 -3.10 -16.51 -9.97
N ASP A 388 -3.03 -17.77 -10.38
CA ASP A 388 -4.24 -18.59 -10.52
C ASP A 388 -4.86 -18.88 -9.14
N PRO A 389 -6.13 -19.33 -9.09
CA PRO A 389 -6.83 -19.55 -7.83
C PRO A 389 -6.14 -20.54 -6.88
N ASP A 390 -5.48 -21.58 -7.40
CA ASP A 390 -4.84 -22.62 -6.60
C ASP A 390 -3.55 -22.11 -5.98
N GLU A 391 -2.70 -21.46 -6.79
CA GLU A 391 -1.51 -20.76 -6.31
C GLU A 391 -1.91 -19.73 -5.24
N PHE A 392 -2.92 -18.90 -5.51
CA PHE A 392 -3.37 -17.88 -4.57
C PHE A 392 -3.82 -18.48 -3.23
N SER A 393 -4.62 -19.55 -3.27
CA SER A 393 -5.14 -20.24 -2.09
C SER A 393 -4.01 -20.88 -1.27
N GLU A 394 -3.08 -21.59 -1.92
CA GLU A 394 -1.93 -22.23 -1.28
C GLU A 394 -1.00 -21.21 -0.61
N ARG A 395 -0.69 -20.12 -1.32
CA ARG A 395 0.19 -19.06 -0.81
C ARG A 395 -0.43 -18.33 0.38
N ALA A 396 -1.71 -17.95 0.29
CA ALA A 396 -2.42 -17.32 1.40
C ALA A 396 -2.49 -18.23 2.63
N ALA A 397 -2.73 -19.53 2.44
CA ALA A 397 -2.74 -20.53 3.51
C ALA A 397 -1.37 -20.67 4.19
N THR A 398 -0.30 -20.62 3.40
CA THR A 398 1.08 -20.71 3.88
C THR A 398 1.42 -19.48 4.73
N VAL A 399 1.12 -18.27 4.24
CA VAL A 399 1.28 -17.04 5.04
C VAL A 399 0.54 -17.12 6.38
N ALA A 400 -0.72 -17.55 6.38
CA ALA A 400 -1.50 -17.66 7.61
C ALA A 400 -0.90 -18.68 8.61
N ARG A 401 -0.43 -19.83 8.13
CA ARG A 401 0.22 -20.85 8.98
C ARG A 401 1.53 -20.35 9.57
N ASP A 402 2.35 -19.68 8.76
CA ASP A 402 3.67 -19.19 9.20
C ASP A 402 3.53 -17.98 10.13
N HIS A 403 2.57 -17.10 9.87
CA HIS A 403 2.19 -16.03 10.80
C HIS A 403 1.80 -16.58 12.16
N ALA A 404 0.94 -17.61 12.21
CA ALA A 404 0.54 -18.24 13.47
C ALA A 404 1.72 -18.88 14.22
N ARG A 405 2.73 -19.40 13.51
CA ARG A 405 3.98 -19.90 14.09
C ARG A 405 4.82 -18.76 14.67
N MET A 406 5.07 -17.72 13.88
CA MET A 406 5.79 -16.52 14.30
C MET A 406 5.14 -15.87 15.52
N LEU A 407 3.81 -15.74 15.53
CA LEU A 407 3.07 -15.13 16.64
C LEU A 407 3.23 -15.91 17.95
N ARG A 408 3.29 -17.26 17.90
CA ARG A 408 3.59 -18.08 19.08
C ARG A 408 5.01 -17.82 19.61
N THR A 409 5.98 -17.61 18.73
CA THR A 409 7.36 -17.26 19.11
C THR A 409 7.42 -15.86 19.71
N ALA A 410 6.80 -14.87 19.07
CA ALA A 410 6.72 -13.49 19.55
C ALA A 410 6.14 -13.40 20.97
N ARG A 411 5.12 -14.21 21.29
CA ARG A 411 4.53 -14.27 22.64
C ARG A 411 5.44 -14.86 23.71
N ARG A 412 6.34 -15.78 23.34
CA ARG A 412 7.32 -16.34 24.29
C ARG A 412 8.40 -15.31 24.61
N ALA A 413 8.73 -14.45 23.64
CA ALA A 413 9.67 -13.35 23.82
C ALA A 413 9.04 -12.19 24.63
N GLY A 414 7.80 -11.82 24.31
CA GLY A 414 7.06 -10.78 25.04
C GLY A 414 6.75 -11.19 26.47
N ARG A 415 7.22 -10.41 27.46
CA ARG A 415 6.92 -10.64 28.90
C ARG A 415 5.45 -10.40 29.28
N SER A 416 4.62 -9.95 28.35
CA SER A 416 3.18 -9.79 28.52
C SER A 416 2.45 -11.06 28.09
N GLY A 417 1.87 -11.81 29.03
CA GLY A 417 0.96 -12.93 28.74
C GLY A 417 -0.36 -12.52 28.08
N GLU A 418 -0.58 -11.23 27.84
CA GLU A 418 -1.74 -10.68 27.14
C GLU A 418 -1.41 -10.46 25.66
N GLY A 419 -1.95 -11.31 24.80
CA GLY A 419 -1.80 -11.19 23.36
C GLY A 419 -2.97 -11.88 22.66
N PHE A 420 -3.64 -11.16 21.77
CA PHE A 420 -4.83 -11.62 21.05
C PHE A 420 -4.50 -12.84 20.17
N ALA A 421 -5.29 -13.91 20.28
CA ALA A 421 -5.12 -15.15 19.53
C ALA A 421 -6.23 -15.36 18.51
N ARG A 422 -5.83 -15.54 17.24
CA ARG A 422 -6.71 -15.98 16.17
C ARG A 422 -6.07 -17.11 15.39
N GLU A 423 -6.85 -18.14 15.10
CA GLU A 423 -6.51 -19.08 14.04
C GLU A 423 -7.23 -18.63 12.78
N ILE A 424 -6.49 -18.04 11.85
CA ILE A 424 -7.09 -17.40 10.68
C ILE A 424 -7.24 -18.43 9.55
N THR A 425 -8.46 -18.54 9.02
CA THR A 425 -8.77 -19.26 7.79
C THR A 425 -9.03 -18.26 6.68
N THR A 426 -8.39 -18.43 5.54
CA THR A 426 -8.61 -17.62 4.35
C THR A 426 -9.64 -18.29 3.44
N MET A 427 -10.54 -17.48 2.90
CA MET A 427 -11.67 -17.92 2.09
C MET A 427 -11.87 -16.97 0.91
N LEU A 428 -11.86 -17.47 -0.31
CA LEU A 428 -12.13 -16.71 -1.52
C LEU A 428 -13.59 -16.90 -1.91
N VAL A 429 -14.35 -15.82 -2.04
CA VAL A 429 -15.72 -15.78 -2.51
C VAL A 429 -15.76 -15.15 -3.90
N LEU A 430 -16.30 -15.84 -4.90
CA LEU A 430 -16.55 -15.27 -6.22
C LEU A 430 -18.05 -15.05 -6.38
N GLU A 431 -18.50 -13.83 -6.67
CA GLU A 431 -19.91 -13.50 -6.84
C GLU A 431 -20.17 -12.92 -8.23
N SER A 432 -21.16 -13.44 -8.95
CA SER A 432 -21.63 -12.83 -10.20
C SER A 432 -23.02 -13.34 -10.60
N GLY A 433 -23.90 -12.45 -11.07
CA GLY A 433 -25.18 -12.84 -11.66
C GLY A 433 -26.08 -13.71 -10.77
N GLY A 434 -26.00 -13.55 -9.44
CA GLY A 434 -26.75 -14.37 -8.48
C GLY A 434 -26.13 -15.72 -8.12
N VAL A 435 -24.91 -16.01 -8.60
CA VAL A 435 -24.09 -17.16 -8.19
C VAL A 435 -22.98 -16.69 -7.26
N ALA A 436 -22.79 -17.39 -6.14
CA ALA A 436 -21.69 -17.18 -5.20
C ALA A 436 -20.93 -18.49 -4.95
N LEU A 437 -19.65 -18.51 -5.28
CA LEU A 437 -18.72 -19.62 -5.03
C LEU A 437 -17.87 -19.31 -3.81
N GLN A 438 -17.65 -20.29 -2.93
CA GLN A 438 -16.73 -20.19 -1.81
C GLN A 438 -15.63 -21.23 -1.93
N ILE A 439 -14.39 -20.76 -1.89
CA ILE A 439 -13.17 -21.57 -1.85
C ILE A 439 -12.51 -21.31 -0.51
N ALA A 440 -12.62 -22.25 0.45
CA ALA A 440 -11.92 -22.16 1.72
C ALA A 440 -10.61 -22.95 1.65
N SER A 441 -9.55 -22.41 2.25
CA SER A 441 -8.26 -23.11 2.28
C SER A 441 -8.35 -24.43 3.04
N GLY A 442 -8.08 -25.55 2.35
CA GLY A 442 -8.09 -26.90 2.92
C GLY A 442 -9.47 -27.55 3.04
N GLU A 443 -10.53 -26.97 2.47
CA GLU A 443 -11.88 -27.55 2.39
C GLU A 443 -12.35 -27.68 0.92
N GLU A 444 -13.31 -28.56 0.65
CA GLU A 444 -13.93 -28.70 -0.68
C GLU A 444 -14.72 -27.42 -1.05
N VAL A 445 -14.67 -27.05 -2.33
CA VAL A 445 -15.43 -25.90 -2.84
C VAL A 445 -16.92 -26.07 -2.59
N SER A 446 -17.47 -25.06 -1.92
CA SER A 446 -18.88 -25.02 -1.53
C SER A 446 -19.58 -23.93 -2.33
N LEU A 447 -20.63 -24.30 -3.05
CA LEU A 447 -21.49 -23.33 -3.71
C LEU A 447 -22.46 -22.77 -2.66
N ILE A 448 -22.31 -21.48 -2.30
CA ILE A 448 -23.09 -20.86 -1.21
C ILE A 448 -24.52 -20.57 -1.64
N SER A 449 -24.71 -20.12 -2.89
CA SER A 449 -26.03 -19.82 -3.42
C SER A 449 -26.04 -19.76 -4.95
N GLY A 450 -27.20 -20.09 -5.54
CA GLY A 450 -27.44 -20.08 -6.97
C GLY A 450 -27.22 -21.44 -7.62
N THR A 451 -27.56 -21.53 -8.90
CA THR A 451 -27.28 -22.68 -9.77
C THR A 451 -26.52 -22.12 -10.95
N LEU A 452 -25.45 -22.79 -11.40
CA LEU A 452 -24.68 -22.35 -12.58
C LEU A 452 -25.57 -22.18 -13.83
N GLN A 453 -26.70 -22.88 -13.86
CA GLN A 453 -27.73 -22.79 -14.89
C GLN A 453 -28.43 -21.42 -14.98
N MET A 454 -28.36 -20.59 -13.93
CA MET A 454 -28.97 -19.25 -13.88
C MET A 454 -28.05 -18.15 -14.44
N LEU A 455 -26.78 -18.46 -14.74
CA LEU A 455 -25.87 -17.51 -15.36
C LEU A 455 -26.24 -17.31 -16.83
N THR A 456 -26.63 -16.09 -17.19
CA THR A 456 -26.88 -15.71 -18.58
C THR A 456 -25.56 -15.56 -19.34
N ALA A 457 -25.52 -15.92 -20.63
CA ALA A 457 -24.37 -15.74 -21.53
C ALA A 457 -24.10 -14.27 -21.92
N VAL A 458 -24.41 -13.33 -21.04
CA VAL A 458 -24.22 -11.89 -21.21
C VAL A 458 -22.99 -11.46 -20.39
N GLY A 459 -22.29 -10.44 -20.85
CA GLY A 459 -21.20 -9.84 -20.08
C GLY A 459 -21.72 -9.26 -18.76
N GLY A 460 -20.95 -9.41 -17.69
CA GLY A 460 -21.41 -9.01 -16.36
C GLY A 460 -20.30 -8.83 -15.34
N ALA A 461 -20.70 -8.27 -14.21
CA ALA A 461 -19.87 -7.94 -13.07
C ALA A 461 -19.52 -9.20 -12.26
N MET A 462 -18.24 -9.52 -12.10
CA MET A 462 -17.76 -10.50 -11.13
C MET A 462 -17.04 -9.78 -9.99
N THR A 463 -17.54 -10.02 -8.79
CA THR A 463 -16.96 -9.55 -7.54
C THR A 463 -16.14 -10.68 -6.94
N VAL A 464 -14.84 -10.46 -6.78
CA VAL A 464 -13.97 -11.40 -6.06
C VAL A 464 -13.83 -10.87 -4.64
N ARG A 465 -13.99 -11.74 -3.64
CA ARG A 465 -13.93 -11.33 -2.25
C ARG A 465 -13.03 -12.25 -1.44
N LEU A 466 -12.09 -11.69 -0.70
CA LEU A 466 -11.18 -12.46 0.16
C LEU A 466 -11.61 -12.27 1.61
N GLU A 467 -12.03 -13.33 2.26
CA GLU A 467 -12.53 -13.34 3.63
C GLU A 467 -11.55 -14.07 4.55
N PHE A 468 -11.22 -13.44 5.67
CA PHE A 468 -10.39 -14.03 6.71
C PHE A 468 -11.23 -14.26 7.96
N TRP A 469 -11.19 -15.48 8.51
CA TRP A 469 -12.06 -15.92 9.60
C TRP A 469 -11.27 -16.48 10.77
N ASP A 470 -11.70 -16.18 11.99
CA ASP A 470 -11.16 -16.79 13.19
C ASP A 470 -11.85 -18.14 13.49
N LYS A 471 -11.12 -19.26 13.45
CA LYS A 471 -11.66 -20.59 13.76
C LYS A 471 -12.20 -20.70 15.19
N ALA A 472 -11.71 -19.87 16.11
CA ALA A 472 -12.12 -19.91 17.52
C ALA A 472 -13.42 -19.13 17.80
N ALA A 473 -13.90 -18.29 16.88
CA ALA A 473 -15.14 -17.55 17.03
C ALA A 473 -16.35 -18.48 16.85
N ARG A 474 -16.91 -18.99 17.96
CA ARG A 474 -18.10 -19.86 17.99
C ARG A 474 -19.36 -19.24 17.38
N ASP A 475 -19.38 -17.92 17.18
CA ASP A 475 -20.45 -17.20 16.50
C ASP A 475 -19.95 -16.52 15.22
N ARG A 476 -20.50 -16.92 14.06
CA ARG A 476 -20.29 -16.27 12.75
C ARG A 476 -20.75 -14.81 12.68
N ARG A 477 -21.25 -14.25 13.80
CA ARG A 477 -21.84 -12.91 13.91
C ARG A 477 -20.98 -11.92 14.71
N SER A 478 -19.96 -12.35 15.43
CA SER A 478 -19.26 -11.49 16.40
C SER A 478 -17.74 -11.35 16.22
N GLY A 479 -17.15 -11.79 15.10
CA GLY A 479 -15.69 -11.78 14.97
C GLY A 479 -15.23 -11.29 13.61
N LEU A 480 -14.96 -9.98 13.48
CA LEU A 480 -13.97 -9.34 12.59
C LEU A 480 -13.58 -10.16 11.33
N GLY A 481 -14.58 -10.56 10.54
CA GLY A 481 -14.35 -11.15 9.23
C GLY A 481 -13.91 -10.03 8.30
N HIS A 482 -12.63 -10.01 7.94
CA HIS A 482 -12.14 -9.03 6.97
C HIS A 482 -12.43 -9.58 5.58
N SER A 483 -13.48 -9.06 4.93
CA SER A 483 -13.79 -9.38 3.54
C SER A 483 -13.28 -8.28 2.62
N LEU A 484 -12.22 -8.50 1.84
CA LEU A 484 -11.84 -7.65 0.71
C LEU A 484 -12.84 -7.88 -0.41
N THR A 485 -13.39 -6.86 -1.04
CA THR A 485 -14.13 -7.00 -2.31
C THR A 485 -13.26 -6.35 -3.38
N LEU A 486 -12.66 -7.14 -4.26
CA LEU A 486 -11.87 -6.69 -5.40
C LEU A 486 -12.77 -5.98 -6.43
N PRO A 487 -12.22 -5.04 -7.22
CA PRO A 487 -12.98 -4.35 -8.25
C PRO A 487 -13.67 -5.34 -9.17
N THR A 488 -14.92 -5.01 -9.48
CA THR A 488 -15.79 -5.77 -10.36
C THR A 488 -15.10 -6.06 -11.70
N LEU A 489 -14.69 -7.30 -11.91
CA LEU A 489 -14.19 -7.77 -13.20
C LEU A 489 -15.39 -7.80 -14.15
N ARG A 490 -15.30 -7.07 -15.27
CA ARG A 490 -16.30 -7.18 -16.34
C ARG A 490 -15.93 -8.39 -17.18
N LEU A 491 -16.67 -9.47 -16.99
CA LEU A 491 -16.54 -10.69 -17.75
C LEU A 491 -17.27 -10.55 -19.09
N GLY A 492 -16.71 -11.15 -20.15
CA GLY A 492 -17.24 -11.04 -21.52
C GLY A 492 -18.36 -12.04 -21.79
N ASN A 493 -18.31 -13.20 -21.13
CA ASN A 493 -19.38 -14.20 -21.16
C ASN A 493 -19.38 -14.93 -19.82
N LEU A 494 -20.25 -14.49 -18.91
CA LEU A 494 -20.31 -15.02 -17.55
C LEU A 494 -20.37 -16.55 -17.52
N GLN A 495 -21.21 -17.19 -18.33
CA GLN A 495 -21.36 -18.63 -18.33
C GLN A 495 -20.07 -19.37 -18.75
N LYS A 496 -19.42 -18.91 -19.82
CA LYS A 496 -18.16 -19.50 -20.31
C LYS A 496 -17.00 -19.26 -19.35
N ASP A 497 -16.93 -18.05 -18.81
CA ASP A 497 -15.87 -17.62 -17.89
C ASP A 497 -16.00 -18.37 -16.56
N TRP A 498 -17.23 -18.53 -16.03
CA TRP A 498 -17.50 -19.36 -14.84
C TRP A 498 -17.19 -20.83 -15.04
N LYS A 499 -17.57 -21.41 -16.19
CA LYS A 499 -17.22 -22.79 -16.50
C LYS A 499 -15.70 -22.97 -16.55
N THR A 500 -14.98 -22.01 -17.12
CA THR A 500 -13.51 -22.01 -17.17
C THR A 500 -12.92 -21.95 -15.76
N ILE A 501 -13.44 -21.10 -14.87
CA ILE A 501 -13.00 -21.00 -13.47
C ILE A 501 -13.18 -22.34 -12.72
N LEU A 502 -14.31 -23.02 -12.92
CA LEU A 502 -14.58 -24.31 -12.30
C LEU A 502 -13.77 -25.46 -12.89
N ASP A 503 -13.58 -25.46 -14.21
CA ASP A 503 -12.77 -26.45 -14.91
C ASP A 503 -11.28 -26.35 -14.52
N VAL A 504 -10.79 -25.13 -14.24
CA VAL A 504 -9.43 -24.89 -13.71
C VAL A 504 -9.28 -25.35 -12.27
N TYR A 505 -10.31 -25.16 -11.43
CA TYR A 505 -10.28 -25.56 -10.01
C TYR A 505 -10.22 -27.09 -9.80
N GLY A 506 -10.69 -27.91 -10.75
CA GLY A 506 -10.46 -29.35 -10.79
C GLY A 506 -11.08 -30.22 -9.67
N GLY A 507 -11.67 -29.63 -8.63
CA GLY A 507 -12.35 -30.34 -7.54
C GLY A 507 -13.85 -30.57 -7.77
N PRO A 508 -14.46 -31.59 -7.13
CA PRO A 508 -15.91 -31.78 -7.17
C PRO A 508 -16.63 -30.59 -6.53
N VAL A 509 -17.54 -29.96 -7.27
CA VAL A 509 -18.40 -28.89 -6.72
C VAL A 509 -19.49 -29.53 -5.87
N VAL A 510 -19.46 -29.29 -4.57
CA VAL A 510 -20.54 -29.73 -3.68
C VAL A 510 -21.61 -28.64 -3.66
N GLU A 511 -22.74 -28.90 -4.33
CA GLU A 511 -23.95 -28.08 -4.17
C GLU A 511 -24.47 -28.29 -2.75
N THR A 512 -24.12 -27.39 -1.83
CA THR A 512 -24.52 -27.55 -0.43
C THR A 512 -26.03 -27.39 -0.20
N GLY A 513 -26.81 -27.00 -1.21
CA GLY A 513 -28.29 -27.01 -1.26
C GLY A 513 -29.00 -26.18 -0.19
N ARG A 514 -28.27 -25.73 0.82
CA ARG A 514 -28.69 -24.78 1.83
C ARG A 514 -28.60 -23.43 1.17
N VAL A 515 -29.75 -22.97 0.69
CA VAL A 515 -30.07 -21.55 0.77
C VAL A 515 -29.74 -21.16 2.21
N ALA A 516 -28.56 -20.55 2.42
CA ALA A 516 -28.36 -19.76 3.62
C ALA A 516 -29.59 -18.86 3.67
N PRO A 517 -30.39 -18.87 4.76
CA PRO A 517 -31.61 -18.08 4.80
C PRO A 517 -31.20 -16.70 4.31
N ALA A 518 -31.93 -16.12 3.36
CA ALA A 518 -31.60 -14.81 2.80
C ALA A 518 -31.34 -13.88 3.99
N ARG A 519 -30.06 -13.74 4.35
CA ARG A 519 -29.63 -13.00 5.52
C ARG A 519 -29.55 -11.63 4.91
N GLY A 520 -30.69 -10.95 4.94
CA GLY A 520 -30.72 -9.49 4.81
C GLY A 520 -29.52 -9.00 5.61
N GLY A 521 -28.72 -8.15 4.96
CA GLY A 521 -27.57 -7.56 5.63
C GLY A 521 -28.02 -7.05 7.00
N GLN A 522 -27.13 -6.99 7.98
CA GLN A 522 -27.47 -6.44 9.30
C GLN A 522 -28.14 -5.04 9.22
N ALA A 523 -28.04 -4.34 8.08
CA ALA A 523 -28.78 -3.14 7.74
C ALA A 523 -30.31 -3.31 7.54
N ASP A 524 -30.81 -4.44 7.00
CA ASP A 524 -32.25 -4.62 6.70
C ASP A 524 -33.09 -5.01 7.93
N GLN A 525 -32.46 -5.48 9.01
CA GLN A 525 -33.17 -5.91 10.22
C GLN A 525 -33.29 -4.82 11.30
N GLN A 526 -32.51 -3.73 11.22
CA GLN A 526 -32.66 -2.59 12.11
C GLN A 526 -33.76 -1.60 11.67
N ALA A 527 -34.23 -1.66 10.43
CA ALA A 527 -35.34 -0.83 9.94
C ALA A 527 -36.75 -1.34 10.34
N ARG A 528 -36.86 -2.43 11.11
CA ARG A 528 -38.16 -3.02 11.52
C ARG A 528 -38.46 -2.98 13.02
N HIS A 529 -37.48 -2.59 13.85
CA HIS A 529 -37.69 -2.33 15.28
C HIS A 529 -36.69 -1.25 15.74
N GLY A 530 -37.07 0.02 15.57
CA GLY A 530 -36.30 1.19 15.97
C GLY A 530 -36.93 2.45 15.43
#